data_AF-A0A5J4TD59-F1
#
_entry.id   AF-A0A5J4TD59-F1
#
_cell.length_a   1.000
_cell.length_b   1.000
_cell.length_c   1.000
_cell.angle_alpha   90.00
_cell.angle_beta   90.00
_cell.angle_gamma   90.00
#
_symmetry.space_group_name_H-M   'P 1'
#
loop_
_entity.id
_entity.type
_entity.pdbx_description
1 polymer ?
#
loop_
_entity_poly.entity_id
_entity_poly.type
_entity_poly.pdbx_seq_one_letter_code
_entity_poly.pdbx_strand_id
1 'polypeptide(L)'
;MKIYQNTAEIAGQSLYVVMNKLQEWCRTGTQGQYVKGNYSDTLSNSNEIEGIAKDQSSFNTLYPQEIQAQQNHLQYFWTSQIASLISVGVILNVSNTDAPLQFSIKGRGMIQDKLCVKLIEIGSKTSVNLILAIKQVNAIEVIYPPENSTDQIHIEGNPQSEQTASFGMKDYSWYDNKKKYNILLSNDRKIFTGVEGKEDSGISLNVQELVEEEKYDEIEGADSPKGSSFPIWAIILIVVVGILLVGTASIIIFYFICKYKNQKDQKEDKVQMENINSTQKQEPYVPQQQSSYNPPLSSNYINQSQSQTQNQDNYSSGMNQPNTVTQTLSHASPDIGNVSQTLGI
;
A
#
# COMPACT_ATOMS: atom_id res chain seq x y z
N MET A 1 28.15 -12.87 13.49
CA MET A 1 28.24 -12.56 14.93
C MET A 1 27.31 -13.50 15.70
N LYS A 2 27.76 -14.21 16.74
CA LYS A 2 26.85 -15.02 17.58
C LYS A 2 26.55 -14.26 18.87
N ILE A 3 25.28 -14.08 19.20
CA ILE A 3 24.84 -13.36 20.39
C ILE A 3 24.13 -14.35 21.31
N TYR A 4 24.65 -14.53 22.52
CA TYR A 4 24.11 -15.44 23.52
C TYR A 4 23.75 -14.66 24.78
N GLN A 5 22.60 -14.96 25.37
CA GLN A 5 22.16 -14.40 26.66
C GLN A 5 22.19 -12.86 26.72
N ASN A 6 22.05 -12.18 25.58
CA ASN A 6 21.86 -10.74 25.55
C ASN A 6 20.37 -10.46 25.73
N THR A 7 20.02 -9.69 26.74
CA THR A 7 18.64 -9.28 27.02
C THR A 7 18.67 -7.79 27.28
N ALA A 8 18.00 -7.01 26.44
CA ALA A 8 17.78 -5.60 26.71
C ALA A 8 16.70 -5.43 27.80
N GLU A 9 16.91 -4.49 28.73
CA GLU A 9 15.94 -4.16 29.79
C GLU A 9 14.59 -3.68 29.22
N ILE A 10 14.60 -3.16 27.98
CA ILE A 10 13.43 -2.67 27.26
C ILE A 10 13.25 -3.48 25.99
N ALA A 11 12.03 -3.98 25.76
CA ALA A 11 11.59 -4.77 24.61
C ALA A 11 12.30 -6.12 24.36
N GLY A 12 13.35 -6.47 25.14
CA GLY A 12 13.98 -7.78 25.10
C GLY A 12 14.75 -8.10 23.81
N GLN A 13 14.99 -7.10 22.95
CA GLN A 13 15.72 -7.28 21.70
C GLN A 13 17.18 -7.68 21.99
N SER A 14 17.70 -8.62 21.22
CA SER A 14 19.10 -9.06 21.34
C SER A 14 20.05 -8.17 20.53
N LEU A 15 19.53 -7.49 19.50
CA LEU A 15 20.26 -6.61 18.61
C LEU A 15 19.30 -5.58 17.99
N TYR A 16 19.65 -4.29 18.10
CA TYR A 16 18.99 -3.19 17.40
C TYR A 16 20.01 -2.42 16.58
N VAL A 17 19.77 -2.24 15.27
CA VAL A 17 20.76 -1.65 14.35
C VAL A 17 20.25 -0.37 13.72
N VAL A 18 21.07 0.68 13.80
CA VAL A 18 20.85 1.96 13.12
C VAL A 18 21.98 2.16 12.13
N MET A 19 21.69 2.08 10.84
CA MET A 19 22.68 2.34 9.79
C MET A 19 22.04 2.67 8.43
N ASN A 20 22.68 3.53 7.64
CA ASN A 20 22.19 3.87 6.29
C ASN A 20 22.05 2.67 5.36
N LYS A 21 23.01 1.73 5.42
CA LYS A 21 23.10 0.56 4.54
C LYS A 21 22.51 -0.70 5.18
N LEU A 22 21.45 -0.54 5.99
CA LEU A 22 20.90 -1.63 6.80
C LEU A 22 20.47 -2.82 5.93
N GLN A 23 19.71 -2.53 4.87
CA GLN A 23 19.21 -3.55 3.95
C GLN A 23 20.35 -4.24 3.18
N GLU A 24 21.37 -3.50 2.72
CA GLU A 24 22.55 -4.08 2.06
C GLU A 24 23.33 -5.00 3.01
N TRP A 25 23.53 -4.56 4.25
CA TRP A 25 24.21 -5.36 5.27
C TRP A 25 23.42 -6.63 5.60
N CYS A 26 22.10 -6.54 5.78
CA CYS A 26 21.24 -7.69 6.04
C CYS A 26 21.24 -8.72 4.90
N ARG A 27 21.38 -8.26 3.65
CA ARG A 27 21.47 -9.10 2.45
C ARG A 27 22.85 -9.69 2.21
N THR A 28 23.85 -9.30 3.00
CA THR A 28 25.19 -9.87 2.86
C THR A 28 25.16 -11.34 3.30
N GLY A 29 25.75 -12.23 2.50
CA GLY A 29 25.78 -13.66 2.79
C GLY A 29 24.44 -14.36 2.50
N THR A 30 24.10 -15.34 3.33
CA THR A 30 22.87 -16.12 3.22
C THR A 30 22.14 -16.11 4.57
N GLN A 31 20.82 -15.93 4.56
CA GLN A 31 19.95 -16.01 5.75
C GLN A 31 20.44 -15.18 6.95
N GLY A 32 20.91 -13.95 6.71
CA GLY A 32 21.29 -13.04 7.80
C GLY A 32 22.48 -13.51 8.66
N GLN A 33 23.30 -14.45 8.21
CA GLN A 33 24.41 -15.03 9.00
C GLN A 33 25.40 -13.99 9.56
N TYR A 34 25.55 -12.85 8.88
CA TYR A 34 26.39 -11.74 9.33
C TYR A 34 25.67 -10.78 10.29
N VAL A 35 24.34 -10.78 10.30
CA VAL A 35 23.51 -10.05 11.27
C VAL A 35 23.53 -10.78 12.61
N LYS A 36 23.07 -12.03 12.65
CA LYS A 36 23.12 -12.88 13.85
C LYS A 36 23.28 -14.35 13.43
N GLY A 37 24.49 -14.87 13.53
CA GLY A 37 24.89 -16.19 13.04
C GLY A 37 24.34 -17.38 13.83
N ASN A 38 23.60 -17.13 14.91
CA ASN A 38 22.80 -18.14 15.63
C ASN A 38 21.30 -17.83 15.56
N TYR A 39 20.87 -16.96 14.64
CA TYR A 39 19.46 -16.75 14.35
C TYR A 39 18.95 -17.86 13.43
N SER A 40 17.72 -18.30 13.68
CA SER A 40 17.02 -19.25 12.84
C SER A 40 15.70 -18.63 12.37
N ASP A 41 15.51 -18.53 11.06
CA ASP A 41 14.27 -18.02 10.47
C ASP A 41 13.03 -18.76 10.99
N THR A 42 13.17 -20.04 11.38
CA THR A 42 12.07 -20.86 11.91
C THR A 42 11.97 -20.83 13.43
N LEU A 43 13.09 -20.87 14.16
CA LEU A 43 13.08 -21.07 15.61
C LEU A 43 13.29 -19.79 16.44
N SER A 44 13.96 -18.78 15.90
CA SER A 44 14.21 -17.54 16.63
C SER A 44 12.98 -16.62 16.60
N ASN A 45 12.87 -15.79 17.64
CA ASN A 45 11.86 -14.74 17.68
C ASN A 45 12.33 -13.56 16.80
N SER A 46 11.47 -13.07 15.90
CA SER A 46 11.81 -11.94 15.01
C SER A 46 12.15 -10.66 15.77
N ASN A 47 11.54 -10.46 16.95
CA ASN A 47 11.78 -9.31 17.81
C ASN A 47 13.19 -9.33 18.43
N GLU A 48 13.96 -10.41 18.27
CA GLU A 48 15.36 -10.45 18.70
C GLU A 48 16.26 -9.52 17.86
N ILE A 49 15.85 -9.18 16.65
CA ILE A 49 16.65 -8.46 15.64
C ILE A 49 15.83 -7.40 14.90
N GLU A 50 16.01 -6.14 15.25
CA GLU A 50 15.31 -5.02 14.61
C GLU A 50 16.28 -3.92 14.18
N GLY A 51 15.82 -3.00 13.34
CA GLY A 51 16.61 -1.82 13.01
C GLY A 51 15.93 -0.82 12.11
N ILE A 52 16.60 0.33 11.97
CA ILE A 52 16.17 1.45 11.14
C ILE A 52 17.30 1.84 10.16
N ALA A 53 16.92 2.00 8.89
CA ALA A 53 17.81 2.45 7.83
C ALA A 53 18.05 3.98 7.89
N LYS A 54 18.81 4.45 8.88
CA LYS A 54 19.17 5.87 9.06
C LYS A 54 20.60 6.02 9.56
N ASP A 55 21.16 7.20 9.41
CA ASP A 55 22.40 7.57 10.08
C ASP A 55 22.12 7.94 11.54
N GLN A 56 23.17 7.97 12.35
CA GLN A 56 23.07 8.23 13.78
C GLN A 56 22.48 9.63 14.08
N SER A 57 22.82 10.65 13.31
CA SER A 57 22.30 12.00 13.55
C SER A 57 20.80 12.08 13.29
N SER A 58 20.33 11.50 12.17
CA SER A 58 18.91 11.41 11.86
C SER A 58 18.15 10.58 12.90
N PHE A 59 18.67 9.43 13.32
CA PHE A 59 18.03 8.58 14.32
C PHE A 59 17.86 9.28 15.66
N ASN A 60 18.87 10.02 16.13
CA ASN A 60 18.82 10.75 17.39
C ASN A 60 17.79 11.89 17.42
N THR A 61 17.23 12.28 16.26
CA THR A 61 16.15 13.26 16.18
C THR A 61 14.75 12.66 16.26
N LEU A 62 14.62 11.33 16.15
CA LEU A 62 13.33 10.66 16.14
C LEU A 62 12.73 10.55 17.55
N TYR A 63 11.42 10.74 17.62
CA TYR A 63 10.65 10.37 18.79
C TYR A 63 10.41 8.85 18.82
N PRO A 64 10.20 8.24 20.01
CA PRO A 64 9.96 6.80 20.14
C PRO A 64 8.86 6.25 19.23
N GLN A 65 7.80 7.02 18.97
CA GLN A 65 6.70 6.62 18.07
C GLN A 65 7.16 6.53 16.61
N GLU A 66 8.05 7.43 16.21
CA GLU A 66 8.62 7.43 14.86
C GLU A 66 9.62 6.29 14.68
N ILE A 67 10.33 5.91 15.74
CA ILE A 67 11.19 4.73 15.76
C ILE A 67 10.33 3.47 15.57
N GLN A 68 9.29 3.31 16.38
CA GLN A 68 8.36 2.17 16.27
C GLN A 68 7.70 2.10 14.89
N ALA A 69 7.36 3.23 14.28
CA ALA A 69 6.72 3.27 12.97
C ALA A 69 7.69 3.05 11.79
N GLN A 70 9.02 3.15 12.01
CA GLN A 70 10.02 3.05 10.94
C GLN A 70 10.95 1.85 11.07
N GLN A 71 10.97 1.18 12.22
CA GLN A 71 11.74 -0.04 12.42
C GLN A 71 11.19 -1.20 11.61
N ASN A 72 12.07 -2.12 11.23
CA ASN A 72 11.69 -3.36 10.59
C ASN A 72 12.40 -4.52 11.30
N HIS A 73 11.77 -5.70 11.26
CA HIS A 73 12.45 -6.94 11.61
C HIS A 73 13.57 -7.16 10.59
N LEU A 74 14.80 -7.43 11.04
CA LEU A 74 15.92 -7.50 10.09
C LEU A 74 15.80 -8.70 9.13
N GLN A 75 15.11 -9.78 9.56
CA GLN A 75 14.82 -10.96 8.74
C GLN A 75 14.14 -10.60 7.41
N TYR A 76 13.27 -9.60 7.42
CA TYR A 76 12.58 -9.07 6.25
C TYR A 76 13.54 -8.80 5.07
N PHE A 77 14.75 -8.32 5.34
CA PHE A 77 15.66 -7.91 4.27
C PHE A 77 16.34 -9.06 3.53
N TRP A 78 16.47 -10.25 4.14
CA TRP A 78 17.05 -11.45 3.51
C TRP A 78 16.03 -12.54 3.16
N THR A 79 14.77 -12.38 3.55
CA THR A 79 13.70 -13.28 3.11
C THR A 79 13.54 -13.22 1.60
N SER A 80 13.81 -14.34 0.92
CA SER A 80 13.85 -14.41 -0.55
C SER A 80 12.47 -14.49 -1.21
N GLN A 81 11.42 -14.83 -0.47
CA GLN A 81 10.06 -15.05 -0.98
C GLN A 81 9.04 -14.26 -0.16
N ILE A 82 9.00 -12.94 -0.38
CA ILE A 82 8.03 -12.05 0.23
C ILE A 82 6.77 -12.02 -0.64
N ALA A 83 5.62 -12.29 -0.03
CA ALA A 83 4.33 -12.18 -0.69
C ALA A 83 3.89 -10.71 -0.72
N SER A 84 3.68 -10.13 -1.90
CA SER A 84 3.20 -8.74 -2.02
C SER A 84 1.74 -8.69 -2.43
N LEU A 85 0.96 -7.87 -1.76
CA LEU A 85 -0.46 -7.65 -2.05
C LEU A 85 -0.65 -6.59 -3.14
N ILE A 86 -1.54 -6.84 -4.10
CA ILE A 86 -1.94 -5.88 -5.16
C ILE A 86 -3.38 -5.42 -4.95
N SER A 87 -4.31 -6.38 -4.82
CA SER A 87 -5.72 -6.08 -4.59
C SER A 87 -6.42 -7.23 -3.88
N VAL A 88 -7.53 -6.95 -3.22
CA VAL A 88 -8.38 -7.94 -2.56
C VAL A 88 -9.84 -7.69 -2.93
N GLY A 89 -10.53 -8.77 -3.30
CA GLY A 89 -11.98 -8.83 -3.40
C GLY A 89 -12.51 -9.76 -2.31
N VAL A 90 -13.58 -9.35 -1.62
CA VAL A 90 -14.24 -10.16 -0.61
C VAL A 90 -15.73 -10.16 -0.86
N ILE A 91 -16.33 -11.34 -0.87
CA ILE A 91 -17.77 -11.54 -1.04
C ILE A 91 -18.31 -12.22 0.22
N LEU A 92 -19.35 -11.66 0.82
CA LEU A 92 -20.12 -12.31 1.87
C LEU A 92 -21.42 -12.83 1.27
N ASN A 93 -21.51 -14.15 1.11
CA ASN A 93 -22.70 -14.84 0.67
C ASN A 93 -23.26 -15.71 1.82
N VAL A 94 -24.22 -15.17 2.57
CA VAL A 94 -24.80 -15.85 3.73
C VAL A 94 -25.54 -17.15 3.40
N SER A 95 -25.93 -17.37 2.14
CA SER A 95 -26.57 -18.62 1.74
C SER A 95 -25.58 -19.75 1.49
N ASN A 96 -24.30 -19.44 1.29
CA ASN A 96 -23.24 -20.45 1.24
C ASN A 96 -22.87 -20.86 2.67
N THR A 97 -23.41 -21.98 3.15
CA THR A 97 -23.19 -22.46 4.53
C THR A 97 -21.81 -23.06 4.79
N ASP A 98 -21.04 -23.36 3.74
CA ASP A 98 -19.71 -23.97 3.85
C ASP A 98 -18.60 -22.92 3.81
N ALA A 99 -18.75 -21.90 2.96
CA ALA A 99 -17.81 -20.80 2.78
C ALA A 99 -18.57 -19.48 2.51
N PRO A 100 -19.25 -18.92 3.52
CA PRO A 100 -20.00 -17.68 3.39
C PRO A 100 -19.11 -16.50 3.04
N LEU A 101 -17.90 -16.41 3.62
CA LEU A 101 -16.97 -15.33 3.32
C LEU A 101 -15.88 -15.82 2.36
N GLN A 102 -15.86 -15.29 1.14
CA GLN A 102 -14.97 -15.72 0.06
C GLN A 102 -14.00 -14.62 -0.30
N PHE A 103 -12.72 -14.97 -0.39
CA PHE A 103 -11.62 -14.06 -0.70
C PHE A 103 -11.04 -14.39 -2.08
N SER A 104 -10.76 -13.34 -2.84
CA SER A 104 -9.93 -13.38 -4.04
C SER A 104 -8.85 -12.31 -3.92
N ILE A 105 -7.60 -12.74 -3.87
CA ILE A 105 -6.43 -11.89 -3.64
C ILE A 105 -5.57 -11.91 -4.88
N LYS A 106 -5.19 -10.74 -5.37
CA LYS A 106 -4.13 -10.60 -6.36
C LYS A 106 -2.84 -10.17 -5.68
N GLY A 107 -1.74 -10.81 -6.06
CA GLY A 107 -0.44 -10.55 -5.47
C GLY A 107 0.70 -11.14 -6.28
N ARG A 108 1.89 -11.15 -5.69
CA ARG A 108 3.11 -11.79 -6.23
C ARG A 108 3.86 -12.49 -5.12
N GLY A 109 4.74 -13.41 -5.47
CA GLY A 109 5.59 -14.10 -4.49
C GLY A 109 4.82 -14.98 -3.50
N MET A 110 3.57 -15.34 -3.79
CA MET A 110 2.73 -16.20 -2.96
C MET A 110 3.10 -17.67 -3.20
N ILE A 111 3.28 -18.44 -2.13
CA ILE A 111 3.74 -19.84 -2.22
C ILE A 111 2.65 -20.79 -1.77
N GLN A 112 2.31 -21.76 -2.62
CA GLN A 112 1.30 -22.80 -2.34
C GLN A 112 1.67 -23.54 -1.04
N ASP A 113 0.65 -23.83 -0.23
CA ASP A 113 0.74 -24.51 1.07
C ASP A 113 1.54 -23.77 2.16
N LYS A 114 2.08 -22.59 1.86
CA LYS A 114 2.80 -21.74 2.81
C LYS A 114 2.11 -20.40 3.06
N LEU A 115 1.40 -19.89 2.05
CA LEU A 115 0.72 -18.62 2.15
C LEU A 115 -0.30 -18.64 3.29
N CYS A 116 -0.25 -17.59 4.10
CA CYS A 116 -1.25 -17.25 5.08
C CYS A 116 -1.62 -15.78 4.93
N VAL A 117 -2.79 -15.46 5.42
CA VAL A 117 -3.41 -14.14 5.40
C VAL A 117 -3.64 -13.71 6.83
N LYS A 118 -3.25 -12.49 7.16
CA LYS A 118 -3.58 -11.84 8.42
C LYS A 118 -4.59 -10.73 8.18
N LEU A 119 -5.66 -10.76 8.95
CA LEU A 119 -6.74 -9.78 8.96
C LEU A 119 -6.65 -9.03 10.28
N ILE A 120 -6.57 -7.70 10.23
CA ILE A 120 -6.39 -6.86 11.42
C ILE A 120 -7.47 -5.79 11.42
N GLU A 121 -8.24 -5.70 12.50
CA GLU A 121 -9.15 -4.58 12.74
C GLU A 121 -8.38 -3.26 12.88
N ILE A 122 -8.81 -2.24 12.13
CA ILE A 122 -8.24 -0.89 12.19
C ILE A 122 -9.19 -0.02 13.02
N GLY A 123 -8.84 0.21 14.28
CA GLY A 123 -9.58 1.15 15.14
C GLY A 123 -9.53 2.58 14.62
N SER A 124 -10.61 3.36 14.82
CA SER A 124 -10.60 4.80 14.53
C SER A 124 -9.49 5.51 15.32
N LYS A 125 -8.63 6.26 14.63
CA LYS A 125 -7.46 6.93 15.22
C LYS A 125 -7.91 8.10 16.10
N THR A 126 -8.16 7.87 17.39
CA THR A 126 -8.29 8.95 18.39
C THR A 126 -7.40 8.66 19.60
N SER A 127 -6.55 9.65 19.91
CA SER A 127 -5.63 9.83 21.06
C SER A 127 -4.41 8.90 21.15
N VAL A 128 -3.20 9.47 21.10
CA VAL A 128 -2.01 8.85 20.47
C VAL A 128 -1.05 8.08 21.40
N ASN A 129 -1.10 8.18 22.74
CA ASN A 129 0.05 7.69 23.54
C ASN A 129 -0.17 6.59 24.59
N LEU A 130 -1.40 6.15 24.86
CA LEU A 130 -1.66 4.91 25.62
C LEU A 130 -2.40 3.86 24.77
N ILE A 131 -3.03 4.34 23.70
CA ILE A 131 -4.00 3.62 22.92
C ILE A 131 -3.35 2.84 21.78
N LEU A 132 -2.13 3.13 21.31
CA LEU A 132 -1.48 2.23 20.33
C LEU A 132 -1.07 0.89 20.96
N ALA A 133 -0.44 0.93 22.14
CA ALA A 133 -0.07 -0.26 22.89
C ALA A 133 -1.30 -1.02 23.41
N ILE A 134 -2.36 -0.33 23.85
CA ILE A 134 -3.60 -0.97 24.32
C ILE A 134 -4.55 -1.36 23.16
N LYS A 135 -4.54 -0.68 22.00
CA LYS A 135 -5.31 -1.12 20.80
C LYS A 135 -4.72 -2.36 20.19
N GLN A 136 -3.39 -2.54 20.18
CA GLN A 136 -2.79 -3.81 19.77
C GLN A 136 -3.28 -4.99 20.63
N VAL A 137 -3.65 -4.76 21.90
CA VAL A 137 -4.13 -5.81 22.81
C VAL A 137 -5.61 -6.17 22.59
N ASN A 138 -6.42 -5.30 21.98
CA ASN A 138 -7.87 -5.51 21.78
C ASN A 138 -8.33 -5.53 20.32
N ALA A 139 -7.44 -5.31 19.35
CA ALA A 139 -7.78 -5.41 17.94
C ALA A 139 -7.99 -6.87 17.57
N ILE A 140 -9.10 -7.18 16.90
CA ILE A 140 -9.32 -8.51 16.35
C ILE A 140 -8.24 -8.77 15.29
N GLU A 141 -7.42 -9.78 15.55
CA GLU A 141 -6.43 -10.32 14.62
C GLU A 141 -6.82 -11.75 14.29
N VAL A 142 -6.94 -12.06 12.99
CA VAL A 142 -7.24 -13.40 12.48
C VAL A 142 -6.16 -13.79 11.49
N ILE A 143 -5.53 -14.94 11.72
CA ILE A 143 -4.58 -15.53 10.78
C ILE A 143 -5.21 -16.77 10.15
N TYR A 144 -5.33 -16.76 8.82
CA TYR A 144 -5.89 -17.85 8.02
C TYR A 144 -4.83 -18.44 7.08
N PRO A 145 -4.76 -19.75 6.88
CA PRO A 145 -5.48 -20.79 7.62
C PRO A 145 -5.07 -20.83 9.11
N PRO A 146 -5.93 -21.31 10.04
CA PRO A 146 -5.51 -21.55 11.42
C PRO A 146 -4.34 -22.55 11.51
N GLU A 147 -3.52 -22.46 12.54
CA GLU A 147 -2.47 -23.46 12.78
C GLU A 147 -3.10 -24.85 12.98
N ASN A 148 -2.51 -25.86 12.35
CA ASN A 148 -2.97 -27.26 12.35
C ASN A 148 -4.33 -27.50 11.64
N SER A 149 -4.85 -26.53 10.89
CA SER A 149 -5.99 -26.77 10.01
C SER A 149 -5.57 -27.45 8.70
N THR A 150 -6.51 -28.15 8.07
CA THR A 150 -6.35 -28.68 6.70
C THR A 150 -6.82 -27.70 5.63
N ASP A 151 -7.25 -26.51 6.04
CA ASP A 151 -7.71 -25.44 5.16
C ASP A 151 -6.54 -24.95 4.31
N GLN A 152 -6.82 -24.67 3.04
CA GLN A 152 -5.80 -24.28 2.08
C GLN A 152 -6.22 -23.01 1.33
N ILE A 153 -5.22 -22.19 1.04
CA ILE A 153 -5.37 -21.11 0.08
C ILE A 153 -4.94 -21.67 -1.28
N HIS A 154 -5.86 -21.67 -2.23
CA HIS A 154 -5.55 -22.08 -3.59
C HIS A 154 -4.86 -20.94 -4.33
N ILE A 155 -3.73 -21.21 -4.97
CA ILE A 155 -2.97 -20.19 -5.70
C ILE A 155 -2.86 -20.58 -7.17
N GLU A 156 -3.28 -19.67 -8.03
CA GLU A 156 -3.12 -19.74 -9.47
C GLU A 156 -1.99 -18.80 -9.93
N GLY A 157 -1.10 -19.29 -10.78
CA GLY A 157 0.02 -18.54 -11.36
C GLY A 157 1.39 -18.87 -10.76
N ASN A 158 2.42 -18.16 -11.21
CA ASN A 158 3.81 -18.39 -10.81
C ASN A 158 4.29 -17.34 -9.79
N PRO A 159 5.06 -17.70 -8.75
CA PRO A 159 5.62 -16.75 -7.79
C PRO A 159 6.42 -15.58 -8.37
N GLN A 160 6.97 -15.72 -9.59
CA GLN A 160 7.72 -14.68 -10.30
C GLN A 160 6.81 -13.72 -11.11
N SER A 161 5.51 -13.99 -11.17
CA SER A 161 4.51 -13.17 -11.87
C SER A 161 3.39 -12.74 -10.91
N GLU A 162 2.40 -12.02 -11.45
CA GLU A 162 1.12 -11.87 -10.75
C GLU A 162 0.45 -13.24 -10.57
N GLN A 163 -0.18 -13.42 -9.42
CA GLN A 163 -0.87 -14.62 -8.99
C GLN A 163 -2.22 -14.24 -8.40
N THR A 164 -3.16 -15.18 -8.45
CA THR A 164 -4.44 -15.08 -7.75
C THR A 164 -4.50 -16.13 -6.66
N ALA A 165 -4.84 -15.72 -5.45
CA ALA A 165 -5.05 -16.60 -4.30
C ALA A 165 -6.52 -16.54 -3.87
N SER A 166 -7.15 -17.70 -3.67
CA SER A 166 -8.56 -17.82 -3.36
C SER A 166 -8.79 -18.77 -2.20
N PHE A 167 -9.69 -18.39 -1.29
CA PHE A 167 -10.12 -19.23 -0.17
C PHE A 167 -11.46 -18.78 0.38
N GLY A 168 -12.10 -19.66 1.15
CA GLY A 168 -13.35 -19.41 1.84
C GLY A 168 -13.22 -19.62 3.34
N MET A 169 -13.93 -18.82 4.12
CA MET A 169 -14.00 -18.95 5.57
C MET A 169 -15.43 -19.29 6.00
N LYS A 170 -15.57 -20.39 6.73
CA LYS A 170 -16.82 -20.76 7.41
C LYS A 170 -17.12 -19.86 8.60
N ASP A 171 -16.11 -19.64 9.43
CA ASP A 171 -16.19 -18.73 10.55
C ASP A 171 -15.85 -17.30 10.12
N TYR A 172 -16.88 -16.45 10.10
CA TYR A 172 -16.77 -15.01 9.87
C TYR A 172 -17.30 -14.19 11.06
N SER A 173 -17.42 -14.80 12.25
CA SER A 173 -17.91 -14.14 13.46
C SER A 173 -17.06 -12.94 13.90
N TRP A 174 -15.81 -12.88 13.42
CA TRP A 174 -14.88 -11.78 13.62
C TRP A 174 -15.21 -10.53 12.78
N TYR A 175 -16.00 -10.67 11.72
CA TYR A 175 -16.34 -9.59 10.79
C TYR A 175 -17.55 -8.79 11.28
N ASP A 176 -17.37 -7.47 11.34
CA ASP A 176 -18.42 -6.49 11.61
C ASP A 176 -18.41 -5.45 10.49
N ASN A 177 -19.54 -5.28 9.80
CA ASN A 177 -19.66 -4.34 8.68
C ASN A 177 -19.49 -2.86 9.07
N LYS A 178 -19.55 -2.53 10.37
CA LYS A 178 -19.29 -1.18 10.90
C LYS A 178 -17.80 -0.92 11.12
N LYS A 179 -16.97 -1.97 11.09
CA LYS A 179 -15.53 -1.89 11.32
C LYS A 179 -14.75 -1.91 10.01
N LYS A 180 -13.48 -1.50 10.08
CA LYS A 180 -12.54 -1.57 8.97
C LYS A 180 -11.45 -2.57 9.30
N TYR A 181 -11.03 -3.31 8.29
CA TYR A 181 -10.01 -4.35 8.43
C TYR A 181 -8.97 -4.17 7.36
N ASN A 182 -7.71 -4.40 7.70
CA ASN A 182 -6.61 -4.52 6.76
C ASN A 182 -6.25 -5.98 6.55
N ILE A 183 -5.74 -6.28 5.35
CA ILE A 183 -5.21 -7.59 4.99
C ILE A 183 -3.71 -7.52 4.73
N LEU A 184 -2.98 -8.53 5.21
CA LEU A 184 -1.55 -8.75 4.99
C LEU A 184 -1.31 -10.20 4.59
N LEU A 185 -0.22 -10.45 3.87
CA LEU A 185 0.21 -11.77 3.38
C LEU A 185 1.52 -12.19 4.05
N SER A 186 1.70 -13.49 4.25
CA SER A 186 2.96 -14.06 4.71
C SER A 186 3.12 -15.49 4.18
N ASN A 187 4.36 -15.89 3.84
CA ASN A 187 4.69 -17.27 3.49
C ASN A 187 5.35 -18.03 4.66
N ASP A 188 5.56 -17.38 5.80
CA ASP A 188 6.29 -17.95 6.94
C ASP A 188 5.57 -17.75 8.28
N ARG A 189 4.38 -17.12 8.28
CA ARG A 189 3.57 -16.74 9.45
C ARG A 189 4.29 -15.84 10.45
N LYS A 190 5.44 -15.27 10.09
CA LYS A 190 6.22 -14.36 10.94
C LYS A 190 6.23 -12.96 10.36
N ILE A 191 6.62 -12.84 9.10
CA ILE A 191 6.75 -11.56 8.42
C ILE A 191 5.51 -11.34 7.58
N PHE A 192 4.68 -10.38 8.00
CA PHE A 192 3.43 -10.04 7.33
C PHE A 192 3.57 -8.76 6.54
N THR A 193 3.21 -8.83 5.26
CA THR A 193 3.52 -7.80 4.28
C THR A 193 2.31 -7.48 3.42
N GLY A 194 2.21 -6.23 2.98
CA GLY A 194 1.09 -5.74 2.18
C GLY A 194 1.54 -5.26 0.80
N VAL A 195 1.16 -4.03 0.46
CA VAL A 195 1.49 -3.38 -0.81
C VAL A 195 3.00 -3.31 -1.00
N GLU A 196 3.46 -3.65 -2.20
CA GLU A 196 4.89 -3.73 -2.55
C GLU A 196 5.72 -4.69 -1.67
N GLY A 197 5.06 -5.57 -0.90
CA GLY A 197 5.73 -6.48 0.02
C GLY A 197 6.29 -5.78 1.26
N LYS A 198 5.85 -4.57 1.60
CA LYS A 198 6.30 -3.86 2.82
C LYS A 198 5.54 -4.34 4.07
N GLU A 199 6.23 -4.42 5.20
CA GLU A 199 5.60 -4.63 6.51
C GLU A 199 4.55 -3.53 6.78
N ASP A 200 3.46 -3.91 7.47
CA ASP A 200 2.35 -3.04 7.89
C ASP A 200 1.61 -2.24 6.80
N SER A 201 1.90 -2.48 5.53
CA SER A 201 1.33 -1.75 4.39
C SER A 201 0.08 -2.43 3.81
N GLY A 202 -0.84 -2.88 4.66
CA GLY A 202 -2.03 -3.65 4.27
C GLY A 202 -3.06 -2.86 3.47
N ILE A 203 -3.94 -3.56 2.74
CA ILE A 203 -5.08 -2.97 2.02
C ILE A 203 -6.35 -3.13 2.86
N SER A 204 -7.20 -2.10 2.90
CA SER A 204 -8.49 -2.19 3.57
C SER A 204 -9.50 -3.04 2.80
N LEU A 205 -10.19 -3.92 3.52
CA LEU A 205 -11.22 -4.79 2.93
C LEU A 205 -12.45 -3.98 2.50
N ASN A 206 -12.97 -4.33 1.33
CA ASN A 206 -14.30 -3.94 0.88
C ASN A 206 -15.10 -5.23 0.64
N VAL A 207 -16.06 -5.50 1.53
CA VAL A 207 -16.87 -6.73 1.51
C VAL A 207 -18.16 -6.44 0.75
N GLN A 208 -18.39 -7.20 -0.32
CA GLN A 208 -19.62 -7.15 -1.09
C GLN A 208 -20.59 -8.19 -0.51
N GLU A 209 -21.69 -7.74 0.09
CA GLU A 209 -22.72 -8.61 0.64
C GLU A 209 -23.72 -9.00 -0.45
N LEU A 210 -23.90 -10.30 -0.69
CA LEU A 210 -24.92 -10.82 -1.58
C LEU A 210 -26.20 -11.02 -0.75
N VAL A 211 -27.20 -10.17 -1.01
CA VAL A 211 -28.55 -10.38 -0.50
C VAL A 211 -29.26 -11.30 -1.48
N GLU A 212 -29.64 -12.50 -1.04
CA GLU A 212 -30.61 -13.29 -1.79
C GLU A 212 -31.94 -12.54 -1.77
N GLU A 213 -32.43 -12.13 -2.95
CA GLU A 213 -33.82 -11.72 -3.08
C GLU A 213 -34.68 -12.94 -2.73
N GLU A 214 -35.45 -12.86 -1.65
CA GLU A 214 -36.39 -13.92 -1.26
C GLU A 214 -37.29 -14.23 -2.45
N LYS A 215 -37.11 -15.41 -3.04
CA LYS A 215 -38.01 -15.94 -4.05
C LYS A 215 -39.30 -16.32 -3.33
N TYR A 216 -40.35 -15.50 -3.46
CA TYR A 216 -41.67 -15.84 -2.94
C TYR A 216 -42.12 -17.16 -3.58
N ASP A 217 -42.13 -18.23 -2.78
CA ASP A 217 -42.74 -19.50 -3.17
C ASP A 217 -44.25 -19.28 -3.34
N GLU A 218 -44.71 -19.49 -4.57
CA GLU A 218 -46.11 -19.51 -4.93
C GLU A 218 -46.78 -20.67 -4.16
N ILE A 219 -47.55 -20.34 -3.12
CA ILE A 219 -48.32 -21.31 -2.35
C ILE A 219 -49.45 -21.84 -3.27
N GLU A 220 -49.26 -23.05 -3.81
CA GLU A 220 -50.36 -23.81 -4.38
C GLU A 220 -51.31 -24.30 -3.26
N GLY A 221 -52.50 -23.69 -3.22
CA GLY A 221 -53.74 -24.37 -2.84
C GLY A 221 -54.08 -24.45 -1.35
N ALA A 222 -54.97 -23.56 -0.89
CA ALA A 222 -56.34 -23.93 -0.53
C ALA A 222 -57.14 -22.71 0.00
N ASP A 223 -58.26 -22.47 -0.68
CA ASP A 223 -59.48 -21.77 -0.29
C ASP A 223 -59.46 -20.28 0.11
N SER A 224 -59.98 -19.47 -0.82
CA SER A 224 -60.36 -18.06 -0.67
C SER A 224 -61.48 -17.83 0.38
N PRO A 225 -61.66 -16.59 0.89
CA PRO A 225 -62.60 -15.71 0.20
C PRO A 225 -62.22 -14.21 0.13
N LYS A 226 -62.43 -13.66 -1.07
CA LYS A 226 -62.89 -12.29 -1.43
C LYS A 226 -62.17 -11.07 -0.83
N GLY A 227 -61.30 -10.50 -1.66
CA GLY A 227 -61.01 -9.06 -1.73
C GLY A 227 -60.47 -8.75 -3.13
N SER A 228 -61.07 -7.79 -3.83
CA SER A 228 -60.85 -7.50 -5.26
C SER A 228 -59.38 -7.50 -5.67
N SER A 229 -58.95 -8.52 -6.42
CA SER A 229 -57.61 -8.63 -6.95
C SER A 229 -57.46 -7.73 -8.18
N PHE A 230 -56.64 -6.68 -8.04
CA PHE A 230 -56.14 -5.97 -9.20
C PHE A 230 -55.34 -6.97 -10.05
N PRO A 231 -55.61 -7.08 -11.36
CA PRO A 231 -54.95 -8.07 -12.19
C PRO A 231 -53.46 -7.76 -12.30
N ILE A 232 -52.62 -8.78 -12.19
CA ILE A 232 -51.15 -8.67 -12.20
C ILE A 232 -50.64 -7.98 -13.48
N TRP A 233 -51.32 -8.14 -14.62
CA TRP A 233 -51.01 -7.41 -15.85
C TRP A 233 -51.14 -5.88 -15.70
N ALA A 234 -52.04 -5.39 -14.85
CA ALA A 234 -52.18 -3.95 -14.59
C ALA A 234 -51.03 -3.38 -13.74
N ILE A 235 -50.42 -4.19 -12.84
CA ILE A 235 -49.25 -3.77 -12.07
C ILE A 235 -48.03 -3.65 -13.00
N ILE A 236 -47.85 -4.61 -13.92
CA ILE A 236 -46.80 -4.54 -14.95
C ILE A 236 -46.98 -3.30 -15.82
N LEU A 237 -48.21 -2.95 -16.19
CA LEU A 237 -48.48 -1.71 -16.94
C LEU A 237 -48.13 -0.45 -16.14
N ILE A 238 -48.40 -0.41 -14.83
CA ILE A 238 -48.05 0.75 -13.99
C ILE A 238 -46.53 0.92 -13.87
N VAL A 239 -45.78 -0.18 -13.72
CA VAL A 239 -44.31 -0.15 -13.67
C VAL A 239 -43.73 0.31 -15.01
N VAL A 240 -44.25 -0.19 -16.13
CA VAL A 240 -43.82 0.22 -17.48
C VAL A 240 -44.12 1.70 -17.72
N VAL A 241 -45.29 2.20 -17.32
CA VAL A 241 -45.64 3.63 -17.43
C VAL A 241 -44.73 4.48 -16.54
N GLY A 242 -44.40 4.02 -15.33
CA GLY A 242 -43.44 4.69 -14.45
C GLY A 242 -42.05 4.83 -15.08
N ILE A 243 -41.53 3.76 -15.69
CA ILE A 243 -40.24 3.78 -16.37
C ILE A 243 -40.26 4.72 -17.59
N LEU A 244 -41.35 4.75 -18.35
CA LEU A 244 -41.51 5.69 -19.48
C LEU A 244 -41.57 7.15 -19.02
N LEU A 245 -42.23 7.44 -17.90
CA LEU A 245 -42.27 8.79 -17.32
C LEU A 245 -40.89 9.24 -16.78
N VAL A 246 -40.16 8.34 -16.12
CA VAL A 246 -38.79 8.63 -15.66
C VAL A 246 -37.85 8.82 -16.86
N GLY A 247 -37.92 7.94 -17.87
CA GLY A 247 -37.12 8.04 -19.08
C GLY A 247 -37.36 9.35 -19.84
N THR A 248 -38.62 9.76 -19.99
CA THR A 248 -38.96 11.04 -20.63
C THR A 248 -38.49 12.25 -19.81
N ALA A 249 -38.61 12.21 -18.49
CA ALA A 249 -38.06 13.24 -17.61
C ALA A 249 -36.52 13.33 -17.72
N SER A 250 -35.82 12.19 -17.75
CA SER A 250 -34.37 12.15 -17.95
C SER A 250 -33.94 12.72 -19.31
N ILE A 251 -34.70 12.44 -20.38
CA ILE A 251 -34.45 13.01 -21.72
C ILE A 251 -34.68 14.53 -21.72
N ILE A 252 -35.73 15.01 -21.04
CA ILE A 252 -36.02 16.45 -20.92
C ILE A 252 -34.91 17.15 -20.13
N ILE A 253 -34.45 16.56 -19.02
CA ILE A 253 -33.32 17.08 -18.23
C ILE A 253 -32.05 17.12 -19.09
N PHE A 254 -31.76 16.05 -19.84
CA PHE A 254 -30.63 16.02 -20.76
C PHE A 254 -30.72 17.11 -21.86
N TYR A 255 -31.92 17.35 -22.40
CA TYR A 255 -32.17 18.44 -23.34
C TYR A 255 -31.93 19.81 -22.71
N PHE A 256 -32.36 20.04 -21.47
CA PHE A 256 -32.07 21.29 -20.75
C PHE A 256 -30.58 21.47 -20.47
N ILE A 257 -29.85 20.41 -20.12
CA ILE A 257 -28.39 20.44 -19.95
C ILE A 257 -27.71 20.77 -21.28
N CYS A 258 -28.12 20.14 -22.39
CA CYS A 258 -27.59 20.43 -23.72
C CYS A 258 -27.87 21.87 -24.16
N LYS A 259 -29.10 22.36 -23.93
CA LYS A 259 -29.49 23.75 -24.24
C LYS A 259 -28.74 24.76 -23.37
N TYR A 260 -28.48 24.44 -22.11
CA TYR A 260 -27.72 25.30 -21.19
C TYR A 260 -26.26 25.43 -21.62
N LYS A 261 -25.62 24.31 -22.02
CA LYS A 261 -24.25 24.33 -22.56
C LYS A 261 -24.16 25.17 -23.84
N ASN A 262 -25.06 24.96 -24.80
CA ASN A 262 -25.08 25.71 -26.06
C ASN A 262 -25.29 27.23 -25.85
N GLN A 263 -26.06 27.64 -24.84
CA GLN A 263 -26.20 29.07 -24.48
C GLN A 263 -24.96 29.66 -23.82
N LYS A 264 -24.15 28.84 -23.13
CA LYS A 264 -22.87 29.28 -22.57
C LYS A 264 -21.87 29.53 -23.70
N ASP A 265 -21.78 28.60 -24.64
CA ASP A 265 -20.88 28.70 -25.79
C ASP A 265 -21.20 29.94 -26.65
N GLN A 266 -22.49 30.22 -26.88
CA GLN A 266 -22.92 31.43 -27.60
C GLN A 266 -22.64 32.75 -26.84
N LYS A 267 -22.56 32.72 -25.51
CA LYS A 267 -22.18 33.91 -24.70
C LYS A 267 -20.67 34.13 -24.71
N GLU A 268 -19.88 33.06 -24.65
CA GLU A 268 -18.41 33.15 -24.76
C GLU A 268 -18.00 33.68 -26.15
N ASP A 269 -18.65 33.22 -27.23
CA ASP A 269 -18.40 33.74 -28.58
C ASP A 269 -18.77 35.22 -28.74
N LYS A 270 -19.88 35.67 -28.14
CA LYS A 270 -20.29 37.08 -28.17
C LYS A 270 -19.35 37.99 -27.38
N VAL A 271 -18.89 37.55 -26.21
CA VAL A 271 -17.91 38.30 -25.40
C VAL A 271 -16.57 38.39 -26.11
N GLN A 272 -16.15 37.36 -26.85
CA GLN A 272 -14.94 37.44 -27.67
C GLN A 272 -15.10 38.38 -28.87
N MET A 273 -16.25 38.36 -29.57
CA MET A 273 -16.54 39.29 -30.67
C MET A 273 -16.65 40.75 -30.22
N GLU A 274 -17.20 41.01 -29.04
CA GLU A 274 -17.31 42.37 -28.47
C GLU A 274 -15.95 42.92 -28.06
N ASN A 275 -15.10 42.10 -27.44
CA ASN A 275 -13.71 42.48 -27.10
C ASN A 275 -12.86 42.80 -28.34
N ILE A 276 -13.00 42.05 -29.44
CA ILE A 276 -12.26 42.31 -30.69
C ILE A 276 -12.71 43.65 -31.33
N ASN A 277 -14.00 43.98 -31.29
CA ASN A 277 -14.53 45.25 -31.81
C ASN A 277 -14.16 46.45 -30.93
N SER A 278 -13.99 46.27 -29.61
CA SER A 278 -13.50 47.30 -28.70
C SER A 278 -12.02 47.62 -28.91
N THR A 279 -11.18 46.62 -29.24
CA THR A 279 -9.76 46.81 -29.53
C THR A 279 -9.50 47.57 -30.84
N GLN A 280 -10.40 47.49 -31.84
CA GLN A 280 -10.25 48.25 -33.09
C GLN A 280 -10.70 49.72 -33.02
N LYS A 281 -11.33 50.17 -31.91
CA LYS A 281 -11.83 51.55 -31.77
C LYS A 281 -10.94 52.49 -30.94
N GLN A 282 -9.78 52.05 -30.49
CA GLN A 282 -8.84 52.87 -29.71
C GLN A 282 -7.39 52.70 -30.20
N GLU A 283 -7.04 53.37 -31.29
CA GLU A 283 -5.66 53.84 -31.49
C GLU A 283 -5.66 55.38 -31.55
N PRO A 284 -5.06 56.07 -30.57
CA PRO A 284 -4.62 57.45 -30.71
C PRO A 284 -3.11 57.53 -31.00
N TYR A 285 -2.81 58.24 -32.08
CA TYR A 285 -1.54 58.80 -32.52
C TYR A 285 -0.66 59.43 -31.41
N VAL A 286 0.67 59.17 -31.43
CA VAL A 286 1.73 59.99 -30.79
C VAL A 286 3.03 59.98 -31.64
N PRO A 287 3.76 61.11 -31.80
CA PRO A 287 4.79 61.28 -32.84
C PRO A 287 6.20 60.76 -32.49
N GLN A 288 7.00 60.54 -33.54
CA GLN A 288 8.41 60.12 -33.54
C GLN A 288 9.39 61.17 -32.99
N GLN A 289 10.47 60.70 -32.34
CA GLN A 289 11.83 61.22 -32.56
C GLN A 289 12.86 60.07 -32.72
N GLN A 290 13.73 60.27 -33.70
CA GLN A 290 14.77 59.38 -34.29
C GLN A 290 15.93 59.15 -33.30
N SER A 291 16.89 58.22 -33.44
CA SER A 291 17.57 57.54 -34.56
C SER A 291 18.35 56.36 -33.91
N SER A 292 18.85 55.28 -34.51
CA SER A 292 19.40 55.06 -35.84
C SER A 292 19.53 53.54 -36.09
N TYR A 293 19.35 53.18 -37.36
CA TYR A 293 19.63 51.95 -38.11
C TYR A 293 20.85 51.13 -37.62
N ASN A 294 20.98 49.80 -37.79
CA ASN A 294 20.54 48.94 -38.90
C ASN A 294 20.51 47.43 -38.50
N PRO A 295 19.63 46.60 -39.08
CA PRO A 295 19.59 45.12 -38.98
C PRO A 295 20.19 44.53 -40.29
N PRO A 296 19.78 43.37 -40.87
CA PRO A 296 19.04 42.18 -40.41
C PRO A 296 19.66 40.84 -40.93
N LEU A 297 18.96 39.71 -40.66
CA LEU A 297 18.47 38.68 -41.61
C LEU A 297 18.53 37.28 -40.96
N SER A 298 17.38 36.74 -40.56
CA SER A 298 16.53 35.78 -41.32
C SER A 298 17.09 34.35 -41.25
N SER A 299 16.35 33.27 -41.03
CA SER A 299 14.96 32.97 -41.34
C SER A 299 14.57 31.62 -40.70
N ASN A 300 13.25 31.44 -40.55
CA ASN A 300 12.47 30.21 -40.66
C ASN A 300 12.61 29.04 -39.66
N TYR A 301 11.45 28.79 -39.03
CA TYR A 301 10.90 27.56 -38.45
C TYR A 301 11.39 26.26 -39.10
N ILE A 302 11.55 25.19 -38.29
CA ILE A 302 10.84 23.90 -38.42
C ILE A 302 10.96 23.10 -37.10
N ASN A 303 9.87 22.43 -36.74
CA ASN A 303 9.69 21.53 -35.61
C ASN A 303 10.55 20.25 -35.68
N GLN A 304 10.79 19.74 -34.47
CA GLN A 304 11.46 18.50 -34.09
C GLN A 304 11.10 17.27 -34.95
N SER A 305 12.11 16.47 -35.27
CA SER A 305 12.03 15.01 -35.35
C SER A 305 13.40 14.35 -35.27
N GLN A 306 13.49 13.36 -34.37
CA GLN A 306 14.32 12.16 -34.42
C GLN A 306 15.83 12.23 -34.09
N SER A 307 16.14 11.52 -33.00
CA SER A 307 17.05 10.37 -32.91
C SER A 307 18.47 10.44 -33.48
N GLN A 308 19.38 10.14 -32.53
CA GLN A 308 20.56 9.30 -32.63
C GLN A 308 21.90 9.91 -33.09
N THR A 309 22.84 9.73 -32.14
CA THR A 309 24.24 9.34 -32.28
C THR A 309 25.34 10.35 -32.63
N GLN A 310 26.33 10.26 -31.75
CA GLN A 310 27.76 10.10 -32.01
C GLN A 310 28.68 11.31 -31.88
N ASN A 311 29.81 10.94 -31.28
CA ASN A 311 31.15 11.51 -31.28
C ASN A 311 31.44 12.54 -30.18
N GLN A 312 32.22 12.17 -29.16
CA GLN A 312 33.67 11.85 -29.19
C GLN A 312 34.46 13.16 -29.32
N ASP A 313 35.02 13.60 -28.20
CA ASP A 313 36.44 13.94 -28.04
C ASP A 313 36.63 14.49 -26.61
N ASN A 314 37.35 13.81 -25.72
CA ASN A 314 38.82 13.70 -25.61
C ASN A 314 39.44 14.88 -24.83
N TYR A 315 40.52 14.56 -24.12
CA TYR A 315 41.35 15.35 -23.19
C TYR A 315 40.87 15.47 -21.74
N SER A 316 41.73 15.43 -20.72
CA SER A 316 43.02 14.79 -20.43
C SER A 316 43.36 15.29 -19.01
N SER A 317 43.87 14.39 -18.18
CA SER A 317 44.87 14.62 -17.13
C SER A 317 44.65 15.71 -16.07
N GLY A 318 44.65 15.27 -14.81
CA GLY A 318 44.85 16.13 -13.66
C GLY A 318 45.00 15.32 -12.37
N MET A 319 46.17 14.72 -12.18
CA MET A 319 46.61 14.21 -10.88
C MET A 319 46.51 15.32 -9.83
N ASN A 320 46.08 14.98 -8.62
CA ASN A 320 46.75 15.37 -7.38
C ASN A 320 46.11 14.63 -6.19
N GLN A 321 46.85 13.69 -5.59
CA GLN A 321 46.82 13.51 -4.14
C GLN A 321 47.54 14.70 -3.47
N PRO A 322 47.34 14.96 -2.17
CA PRO A 322 48.27 14.34 -1.21
C PRO A 322 47.67 13.96 0.17
N ASN A 323 48.37 12.98 0.78
CA ASN A 323 48.73 12.84 2.20
C ASN A 323 47.70 12.39 3.25
N THR A 324 47.78 11.08 3.53
CA THR A 324 48.11 10.45 4.82
C THR A 324 48.30 11.37 6.04
N VAL A 325 47.52 11.11 7.10
CA VAL A 325 47.99 11.25 8.50
C VAL A 325 47.65 9.96 9.24
N THR A 326 48.71 9.24 9.59
CA THR A 326 48.76 8.18 10.58
C THR A 326 48.67 8.82 11.97
N GLN A 327 47.76 8.35 12.82
CA GLN A 327 47.93 8.51 14.27
C GLN A 327 48.13 7.14 14.92
N THR A 328 49.24 7.12 15.64
CA THR A 328 49.92 6.05 16.33
C THR A 328 49.17 5.59 17.57
N LEU A 329 49.15 4.26 17.75
CA LEU A 329 49.00 3.60 19.05
C LEU A 329 50.09 4.12 20.02
N SER A 330 49.70 4.45 21.24
CA SER A 330 50.61 4.43 22.39
C SER A 330 50.24 3.28 23.31
N HIS A 331 51.23 2.41 23.53
CA HIS A 331 51.28 1.44 24.61
C HIS A 331 51.38 2.14 25.97
N ALA A 332 50.66 1.62 26.96
CA ALA A 332 51.16 1.50 28.33
C ALA A 332 50.85 0.07 28.81
N SER A 333 51.90 -0.63 29.21
CA SER A 333 51.87 -2.00 29.76
C SER A 333 51.97 -1.91 31.31
N PRO A 334 52.08 -3.04 32.03
CA PRO A 334 51.06 -3.57 32.92
C PRO A 334 51.36 -3.29 34.40
N ASP A 335 50.38 -3.54 35.27
CA ASP A 335 50.70 -3.79 36.68
C ASP A 335 50.15 -5.13 37.15
N ILE A 336 51.02 -5.81 37.88
CA ILE A 336 50.94 -7.21 38.31
C ILE A 336 50.33 -7.22 39.70
N GLY A 337 49.33 -8.06 39.92
CA GLY A 337 48.73 -8.27 41.24
C GLY A 337 48.08 -9.65 41.34
N ASN A 338 48.91 -10.68 41.48
CA ASN A 338 48.52 -12.02 41.91
C ASN A 338 47.78 -11.96 43.27
N VAL A 339 46.59 -12.57 43.36
CA VAL A 339 46.18 -13.33 44.55
C VAL A 339 45.41 -14.57 44.12
N SER A 340 45.97 -15.73 44.43
CA SER A 340 45.33 -17.06 44.40
C SER A 340 44.24 -17.17 45.48
N GLN A 341 43.21 -17.99 45.24
CA GLN A 341 42.65 -19.03 46.14
C GLN A 341 41.24 -19.46 45.64
N THR A 342 41.10 -20.63 44.99
CA THR A 342 40.76 -21.96 45.56
C THR A 342 39.26 -22.21 45.85
N LEU A 343 38.74 -23.22 45.13
CA LEU A 343 37.91 -24.37 45.57
C LEU A 343 36.46 -24.21 46.03
N GLY A 344 35.60 -25.03 45.40
CA GLY A 344 34.43 -25.75 45.96
C GLY A 344 33.20 -24.87 46.20
N ILE A 345 31.99 -25.18 45.72
CA ILE A 345 31.28 -26.45 45.50
C ILE A 345 30.29 -26.22 44.35
#